data_AF-A0A932G0X9-F1
#
_entry.id   AF-A0A932G0X9-F1
#
_cell.length_a   1.000
_cell.length_b   1.000
_cell.length_c   1.000
_cell.angle_alpha   90.00
_cell.angle_beta   90.00
_cell.angle_gamma   90.00
#
_symmetry.space_group_name_H-M   'P 1'
#
loop_
_entity.id
_entity.type
_entity.pdbx_description
1 polymer ?
#
loop_
_entity_poly.entity_id
_entity_poly.type
_entity_poly.pdbx_seq_one_letter_code
_entity_poly.pdbx_strand_id
1 'polypeptide(L)' 'MRNGERSRLYIARALLQAAHLVIRDESFAALDPETLRRCLETVLQRAPALIVIAHP' A
#
# COMPACT_ATOMS: atom_id res chain seq x y z
N MET A 1 -1.18 16.60 -6.73
CA MET A 1 -1.61 15.22 -6.39
C MET A 1 -1.63 15.09 -4.89
N ARG A 2 -2.77 14.72 -4.31
CA ARG A 2 -2.92 14.54 -2.85
C ARG A 2 -2.09 13.33 -2.40
N ASN A 3 -1.59 13.31 -1.16
CA ASN A 3 -0.72 12.22 -0.67
C ASN A 3 -1.36 10.83 -0.87
N GLY A 4 -2.68 10.69 -0.67
CA GLY A 4 -3.40 9.42 -0.91
C GLY A 4 -3.37 8.94 -2.37
N GLU A 5 -3.32 9.83 -3.36
CA GLU A 5 -3.27 9.46 -4.79
C GLU A 5 -1.90 8.89 -5.17
N ARG A 6 -0.81 9.52 -4.71
CA ARG A 6 0.55 8.98 -4.90
C ARG A 6 0.69 7.63 -4.21
N SER A 7 0.16 7.53 -3.00
CA SER A 7 0.13 6.30 -2.22
C SER A 7 -0.50 5.14 -3.01
N ARG A 8 -1.66 5.34 -3.64
CA ARG A 8 -2.31 4.30 -4.45
C ARG A 8 -1.53 3.94 -5.71
N LEU A 9 -0.92 4.92 -6.37
CA LEU A 9 -0.11 4.69 -7.57
C LEU A 9 1.10 3.78 -7.28
N TYR A 10 1.78 3.97 -6.14
CA TYR A 10 2.91 3.10 -5.75
C TYR A 10 2.47 1.66 -5.49
N ILE A 11 1.33 1.46 -4.80
CA ILE A 11 0.78 0.11 -4.56
C ILE A 11 0.45 -0.57 -5.90
N ALA A 12 -0.24 0.14 -6.79
CA ALA A 12 -0.62 -0.40 -8.09
C ALA A 12 0.61 -0.82 -8.91
N ARG A 13 1.67 0.00 -8.93
CA ARG A 13 2.93 -0.33 -9.62
C ARG A 13 3.62 -1.55 -9.03
N ALA A 14 3.71 -1.64 -7.69
CA ALA A 14 4.33 -2.78 -7.02
C ALA A 14 3.58 -4.10 -7.32
N LEU A 15 2.25 -4.06 -7.30
CA LEU A 15 1.41 -5.20 -7.66
C LEU A 15 1.57 -5.61 -9.13
N LEU A 16 1.61 -4.64 -10.05
CA LEU A 16 1.78 -4.91 -11.49
C LEU A 16 3.16 -5.50 -11.82
N GLN A 17 4.19 -5.18 -11.03
CA GLN A 17 5.54 -5.72 -11.20
C GLN A 17 5.72 -7.11 -10.60
N ALA A 18 4.65 -7.73 -10.08
CA ALA A 18 4.71 -8.98 -9.32
C ALA A 18 5.77 -8.92 -8.20
N ALA A 19 5.88 -7.77 -7.54
CA ALA A 19 6.89 -7.56 -6.52
C ALA A 19 6.71 -8.59 -5.40
N HIS A 20 7.73 -9.42 -5.19
CA HIS A 20 7.74 -10.43 -4.12
C HIS A 20 7.76 -9.80 -2.72
N LEU A 21 8.19 -8.54 -2.63
CA LEU A 21 8.27 -7.76 -1.41
C LEU A 21 7.83 -6.32 -1.69
N VAL A 22 6.83 -5.86 -0.93
CA VAL A 22 6.40 -4.45 -0.93
C VAL A 22 6.87 -3.82 0.39
N ILE A 23 7.78 -2.84 0.31
CA ILE A 23 8.21 -2.04 1.45
C ILE A 23 7.58 -0.65 1.34
N ARG A 24 6.91 -0.20 2.39
CA ARG A 24 6.29 1.11 2.43
C ARG A 24 6.62 1.84 3.72
N ASP A 25 7.33 2.95 3.56
CA ASP A 25 7.87 3.79 4.65
C ASP A 25 6.89 4.87 5.15
N GLU A 26 5.69 4.91 4.57
CA GLU A 26 4.63 5.82 5.00
C GLU A 26 3.47 5.05 5.65
N SER A 27 3.00 5.61 6.77
CA SER A 27 1.74 5.24 7.39
C SER A 27 0.59 5.36 6.39
N PHE A 28 -0.29 4.36 6.36
CA PHE A 28 -1.53 4.44 5.60
C PHE A 28 -2.51 5.50 6.11
N ALA A 29 -2.15 6.30 7.12
CA ALA A 29 -2.97 7.35 7.72
C ALA A 29 -3.50 8.40 6.72
N ALA A 30 -2.88 8.54 5.55
CA ALA A 30 -3.37 9.42 4.48
C ALA A 30 -4.57 8.85 3.70
N LEU A 31 -4.94 7.58 3.91
CA LEU A 31 -6.12 6.95 3.33
C LEU A 31 -7.28 7.01 4.32
N ASP A 32 -8.49 7.22 3.79
CA ASP A 32 -9.70 6.97 4.58
C ASP A 32 -9.80 5.48 4.97
N PRO A 33 -10.51 5.15 6.07
CA PRO A 33 -10.54 3.79 6.62
C PRO A 33 -11.01 2.72 5.62
N GLU A 34 -11.98 3.03 4.76
CA GLU A 34 -12.49 2.06 3.79
C GLU A 34 -11.48 1.82 2.66
N THR A 35 -10.85 2.88 2.14
CA THR A 35 -9.77 2.74 1.15
C THR A 35 -8.58 1.96 1.72
N LEU A 36 -8.23 2.19 2.98
CA LEU A 36 -7.18 1.45 3.67
C LEU A 36 -7.48 -0.05 3.69
N ARG A 37 -8.68 -0.43 4.15
CA ARG A 37 -9.09 -1.84 4.22
C ARG A 37 -9.00 -2.52 2.87
N ARG A 38 -9.54 -1.89 1.82
CA ARG A 38 -9.50 -2.44 0.45
C ARG A 38 -8.08 -2.57 -0.09
N CYS A 39 -7.21 -1.59 0.18
CA CYS A 39 -5.81 -1.64 -0.22
C CYS A 39 -5.06 -2.77 0.49
N LEU A 40 -5.24 -2.94 1.81
CA LEU A 40 -4.59 -4.01 2.57
C LEU A 40 -5.05 -5.39 2.11
N GLU A 41 -6.36 -5.61 1.93
CA GLU A 41 -6.88 -6.87 1.40
C GLU A 41 -6.28 -7.22 0.03
N THR A 42 -6.20 -6.24 -0.87
CA THR A 42 -5.62 -6.44 -2.21
C THR A 42 -4.14 -6.79 -2.14
N VAL A 43 -3.37 -6.11 -1.27
CA VAL A 43 -1.94 -6.35 -1.12
C VAL A 43 -1.70 -7.71 -0.47
N LEU A 44 -2.43 -8.07 0.59
CA LEU A 44 -2.31 -9.38 1.25
C LEU A 44 -2.68 -10.55 0.33
N GLN A 45 -3.61 -10.37 -0.60
CA GLN A 45 -3.97 -11.39 -1.57
C GLN A 45 -2.94 -11.57 -2.70
N ARG A 46 -2.13 -10.54 -3.00
CA ARG A 46 -1.32 -10.49 -4.22
C ARG A 46 0.18 -10.37 -3.99
N ALA A 47 0.62 -9.84 -2.86
CA ALA A 47 2.02 -9.71 -2.50
C ALA A 47 2.41 -10.87 -1.56
N PRO A 48 3.47 -11.64 -1.87
CA PRO A 48 3.96 -12.71 -1.00
C PRO A 48 4.44 -12.21 0.37
N ALA A 49 4.95 -10.97 0.43
CA ALA A 49 5.41 -10.33 1.65
C ALA A 49 5.15 -8.81 1.61
N LEU A 50 4.72 -8.25 2.73
CA LEU A 50 4.47 -6.82 2.94
C LEU A 50 5.18 -6.34 4.21
N ILE A 51 6.01 -5.29 4.09
CA ILE A 51 6.61 -4.59 5.22
C ILE A 51 6.08 -3.15 5.22
N VAL A 52 5.51 -2.75 6.37
CA VAL A 52 4.96 -1.41 6.58
C VAL A 52 5.72 -0.78 7.74
N ILE A 53 6.31 0.38 7.51
CA ILE A 53 6.91 1.20 8.57
C ILE A 53 5.89 2.30 8.89
N ALA A 54 5.25 2.18 10.05
CA ALA A 54 4.30 3.16 10.55
C ALA A 54 4.98 4.04 11.60
N HIS A 55 4.85 5.35 11.44
CA HIS A 55 5.15 6.32 12.49
C HIS A 55 3.85 6.54 13.31
N PRO A 56 3.94 6.69 14.64
CA PRO A 56 2.78 6.81 15.53
C PRO A 56 1.89 8.02 15.21
#